data_AF-A0A5D0URZ4-F1
#
_entry.id   AF-A0A5D0URZ4-F1
#
_cell.length_a   1.000
_cell.length_b   1.000
_cell.length_c   1.000
_cell.angle_alpha   90.00
_cell.angle_beta   90.00
_cell.angle_gamma   90.00
#
_symmetry.space_group_name_H-M   'P 1'
#
loop_
_entity.id
_entity.type
_entity.pdbx_description
1 polymer ?
#
loop_
_entity_poly.entity_id
_entity_poly.type
_entity_poly.pdbx_seq_one_letter_code
_entity_poly.pdbx_strand_id
1 'polypeptide(L)' 'MVTRWWNNSWGRLTRRDVWLAREVRWHVIARAGDSETGKVLRWEFDTEQEARQMVRRLVHADGGQWREMNGDAATQPPR' A
#
# COMPACT_ATOMS: atom_id res chain seq x y z
N MET A 1 -3.33 -0.72 -13.55
CA MET A 1 -4.27 -1.18 -12.49
C MET A 1 -3.71 -0.77 -11.13
N VAL A 2 -4.56 -0.39 -10.17
CA VAL A 2 -4.15 -0.08 -8.80
C VAL A 2 -5.12 -0.68 -7.78
N THR A 3 -4.56 -1.27 -6.72
CA THR A 3 -5.26 -1.75 -5.53
C THR A 3 -4.62 -1.10 -4.31
N ARG A 4 -5.42 -0.68 -3.33
CA ARG A 4 -4.96 -0.06 -2.09
C ARG A 4 -5.51 -0.82 -0.89
N TRP A 5 -4.66 -1.04 0.11
CA TRP A 5 -5.05 -1.46 1.45
C TRP A 5 -4.84 -0.30 2.40
N TRP A 6 -5.83 -0.03 3.25
CA TRP A 6 -5.78 1.02 4.26
C TRP A 6 -6.16 0.45 5.63
N ASN A 7 -5.40 0.79 6.67
CA ASN A 7 -5.56 0.26 8.03
C ASN A 7 -6.69 0.92 8.85
N ASN A 8 -7.67 1.54 8.18
CA ASN A 8 -8.83 2.22 8.77
C ASN A 8 -8.51 3.35 9.79
N SER A 9 -7.25 3.78 9.86
CA SER A 9 -6.80 4.83 10.78
C SER A 9 -6.76 6.19 10.08
N TRP A 10 -7.37 7.19 10.72
CA TRP A 10 -7.43 8.57 10.25
C TRP A 10 -6.33 9.47 10.83
N GLY A 11 -5.64 9.01 11.89
CA GLY A 11 -4.64 9.79 12.62
C GLY A 11 -3.31 9.94 11.89
N ARG A 12 -2.66 11.10 12.06
CA ARG A 12 -1.40 11.48 11.41
C ARG A 12 -0.27 10.46 11.57
N LEU A 13 -0.09 9.93 12.79
CA LEU A 13 0.97 8.97 13.09
C LEU A 13 0.59 7.50 12.83
N THR A 14 -0.70 7.18 12.88
CA THR A 14 -1.18 5.79 12.87
C THR A 14 -1.70 5.35 11.51
N ARG A 15 -1.95 6.27 10.58
CA ARG A 15 -2.40 5.94 9.22
C ARG A 15 -1.34 5.10 8.51
N ARG A 16 -1.78 4.00 7.92
CA ARG A 16 -0.95 3.14 7.07
C ARG A 16 -1.70 2.77 5.82
N ASP A 17 -0.97 2.77 4.73
CA ASP A 17 -1.50 2.48 3.40
C ASP A 17 -0.50 1.63 2.64
N VAL A 18 -1.00 0.67 1.88
CA VAL A 18 -0.22 -0.13 0.94
C VAL A 18 -0.89 -0.05 -0.41
N TRP A 19 -0.12 0.21 -1.45
CA TRP A 19 -0.58 0.19 -2.84
C TRP A 19 0.12 -0.92 -3.58
N LEU A 20 -0.63 -1.60 -4.45
CA LEU A 20 -0.12 -2.45 -5.52
C LEU A 20 -0.53 -1.80 -6.83
N ALA A 21 0.44 -1.40 -7.64
CA ALA A 21 0.21 -0.82 -8.95
C ALA A 21 0.92 -1.62 -10.04
N ARG A 22 0.35 -1.62 -11.24
CA ARG A 22 0.97 -2.17 -12.44
C ARG A 22 1.06 -1.11 -13.52
N GLU A 23 2.30 -0.75 -13.87
CA GLU A 23 2.67 0.04 -15.04
C GLU A 23 3.50 -0.84 -16.00
N VAL A 24 4.84 -0.72 -16.00
CA VAL A 24 5.77 -1.61 -16.73
C VAL A 24 6.26 -2.77 -15.85
N ARG A 25 6.45 -2.51 -14.56
CA ARG A 25 6.74 -3.47 -13.49
C ARG A 25 5.63 -3.45 -12.45
N TRP A 26 5.63 -4.42 -11.54
CA TRP A 26 4.76 -4.41 -10.39
C TRP A 26 5.38 -3.57 -9.28
N HIS A 27 4.62 -2.61 -8.77
CA HIS A 27 5.08 -1.69 -7.73
C HIS A 27 4.29 -1.92 -6.46
N VAL A 28 4.99 -2.15 -5.35
CA VAL A 28 4.41 -2.11 -4.02
C VAL A 28 4.90 -0.85 -3.32
N ILE A 29 3.97 -0.01 -2.87
CA ILE A 29 4.28 1.21 -2.13
C ILE A 29 3.65 1.07 -0.75
N ALA A 30 4.41 1.31 0.32
CA ALA A 30 3.88 1.36 1.67
C ALA A 30 4.09 2.75 2.27
N ARG A 31 3.09 3.25 2.99
CA ARG A 31 3.18 4.47 3.77
C ARG A 31 2.89 4.16 5.24
N ALA A 32 3.73 4.72 6.12
CA ALA A 32 3.47 4.79 7.55
C ALA A 32 3.49 6.26 8.00
N GLY A 33 2.34 6.75 8.46
CA GLY A 33 2.07 8.16 8.75
C GLY A 33 1.27 8.86 7.64
N ASP A 34 0.99 10.16 7.82
CA ASP A 34 0.24 10.96 6.85
C ASP A 34 1.10 11.52 5.70
N SER A 35 0.53 12.43 4.90
CA SER A 35 1.19 13.04 3.75
C SER A 35 2.32 14.00 4.09
N GLU A 36 2.34 14.59 5.29
CA GLU A 36 3.33 15.60 5.70
C GLU A 36 4.57 14.95 6.36
N THR A 37 4.38 13.92 7.20
CA THR A 37 5.47 13.32 7.99
C THR A 37 5.63 11.81 7.77
N GLY A 38 4.85 11.21 6.88
CA GLY A 38 4.84 9.77 6.68
C GLY A 38 6.07 9.27 5.93
N LYS A 39 6.59 8.11 6.35
CA LYS A 39 7.65 7.40 5.62
C LYS A 39 7.03 6.59 4.49
N VAL A 40 7.55 6.76 3.28
CA VAL A 40 7.17 5.97 2.11
C VAL A 40 8.28 4.98 1.77
N LEU A 41 7.89 3.73 1.53
CA LEU A 41 8.76 2.65 1.06
C LEU A 41 8.24 2.14 -0.29
N ARG A 42 9.16 1.76 -1.18
CA ARG A 42 8.83 1.32 -2.54
C ARG A 42 9.62 0.06 -2.89
N TRP A 43 8.94 -0.88 -3.54
CA TRP A 43 9.53 -2.10 -4.08
C TRP A 43 9.02 -2.34 -5.50
N GLU A 44 9.87 -2.96 -6.30
CA GLU A 44 9.59 -3.33 -7.68
C GLU A 44 9.74 -4.83 -7.85
N PHE A 45 8.83 -5.44 -8.60
CA PHE A 45 8.83 -6.87 -8.89
C PHE A 45 8.52 -7.11 -10.36
N ASP A 46 9.08 -8.19 -10.91
CA ASP A 46 8.81 -8.59 -12.28
C ASP A 46 7.46 -9.30 -12.39
N THR A 47 7.06 -10.06 -11.34
CA THR A 47 5.79 -10.80 -11.33
C THR A 47 4.76 -10.24 -10.33
N GLU A 48 3.49 -10.49 -10.64
CA GLU A 48 2.37 -10.12 -9.76
C GLU A 48 2.41 -10.90 -8.44
N GLN A 49 2.80 -12.18 -8.53
CA GLN A 49 2.80 -13.08 -7.40
C GLN A 49 3.76 -12.60 -6.30
N GLU A 50 4.97 -12.18 -6.67
CA GLU A 50 5.96 -11.63 -5.74
C GLU A 50 5.45 -10.33 -5.09
N ALA A 51 4.87 -9.44 -5.91
CA ALA A 51 4.31 -8.19 -5.42
C ALA A 51 3.15 -8.44 -4.43
N ARG A 52 2.24 -9.38 -4.74
CA ARG A 52 1.16 -9.78 -3.83
C ARG A 52 1.67 -10.42 -2.55
N GLN A 53 2.77 -11.19 -2.59
CA GLN A 53 3.39 -11.72 -1.38
C GLN A 53 3.93 -10.61 -0.48
N MET A 54 4.56 -9.58 -1.06
CA MET A 54 5.01 -8.41 -0.31
C MET A 54 3.84 -7.66 0.33
N VAL A 55 2.75 -7.42 -0.42
CA VAL A 55 1.54 -6.80 0.14
C VAL A 55 1.02 -7.60 1.33
N ARG A 56 0.88 -8.93 1.19
CA ARG A 56 0.43 -9.78 2.30
C ARG A 56 1.33 -9.64 3.51
N ARG A 57 2.65 -9.67 3.32
CA ARG A 57 3.63 -9.49 4.41
C ARG A 57 3.42 -8.16 5.14
N LEU A 58 3.25 -7.07 4.40
CA LEU A 58 3.07 -5.72 4.97
C LEU A 58 1.75 -5.60 5.74
N VAL A 59 0.66 -6.11 5.17
CA VAL A 59 -0.68 -6.09 5.79
C VAL A 59 -0.71 -6.94 7.06
N HIS A 60 -0.09 -8.13 7.04
CA HIS A 60 -0.11 -9.04 8.20
C HIS A 60 0.85 -8.62 9.31
N ALA A 61 1.97 -7.95 8.99
CA ALA A 61 2.94 -7.50 9.99
C ALA A 61 2.37 -6.44 10.97
N ASP A 62 1.33 -5.71 10.55
CA ASP A 62 0.71 -4.65 11.34
C ASP A 62 -0.28 -5.18 12.39
N GLY A 63 -0.87 -6.36 12.19
CA GLY A 63 -1.86 -6.96 13.10
C GLY A 63 -3.22 -6.23 13.17
N GLY A 64 -3.39 -5.10 12.48
CA GLY A 64 -4.63 -4.32 12.43
C GLY A 64 -5.66 -4.83 11.42
N GLN A 65 -6.85 -4.21 11.42
CA GLN A 65 -7.86 -4.44 10.39
C GLN A 65 -7.57 -3.59 9.16
N TRP A 66 -7.33 -4.26 8.03
CA TRP A 66 -7.06 -3.62 6.75
C TRP A 66 -8.26 -3.74 5.82
N ARG A 67 -8.60 -2.63 5.15
CA ARG A 67 -9.63 -2.59 4.12
C ARG A 67 -8.97 -2.54 2.74
N GLU A 68 -9.34 -3.49 1.88
CA GLU A 68 -8.96 -3.49 0.47
C GLU A 68 -9.89 -2.59 -0.35
N MET A 69 -9.31 -1.84 -1.28
CA MET A 69 -9.98 -0.95 -2.22
C MET A 69 -9.40 -1.20 -3.62
N ASN A 70 -10.27 -1.36 -4.61
CA ASN A 70 -9.90 -1.69 -5.99
C ASN A 70 -10.37 -0.62 -6.97
N GLY A 71 -9.65 -0.46 -8.10
CA GLY A 71 -10.07 0.39 -9.20
C GLY A 71 -10.16 1.88 -8.81
N ASP A 72 -11.24 2.56 -9.19
CA ASP A 72 -11.44 4.00 -8.97
C ASP A 72 -11.46 4.39 -7.47
N ALA A 73 -11.86 3.45 -6.60
CA ALA A 73 -11.83 3.66 -5.16
C ALA A 73 -10.40 3.64 -4.58
N ALA A 74 -9.42 3.06 -5.29
CA ALA A 74 -8.04 3.06 -4.88
C ALA A 74 -7.35 4.36 -5.34
N THR A 75 -7.23 5.31 -4.43
CA THR A 75 -6.46 6.54 -4.69
C THR A 75 -5.05 6.22 -5.14
N GLN A 76 -4.47 7.05 -6.00
CA GLN A 76 -3.09 6.87 -6.46
C GLN A 76 -2.08 6.86 -5.28
N PRO A 77 -0.98 6.10 -5.40
CA PRO A 77 0.12 6.16 -4.44
C PRO A 77 0.76 7.55 -4.45
N PRO A 78 1.39 7.97 -3.35
CA PRO A 78 2.15 9.22 -3.30
C PRO A 78 3.33 9.18 -4.30
N ARG A 79 3.52 10.30 -5.01
CA ARG A 79 4.62 10.52 -5.97
C ARG A 79 5.99 10.42 -5.29
#